data_AF-A0A933HLH8-F1
#
_entry.id   AF-A0A933HLH8-F1
#
_cell.length_a   1.000
_cell.length_b   1.000
_cell.length_c   1.000
_cell.angle_alpha   90.00
_cell.angle_beta   90.00
_cell.angle_gamma   90.00
#
_symmetry.space_group_name_H-M   'P 1'
#
loop_
_entity.id
_entity.type
_entity.pdbx_description
1 polymer ?
#
loop_
_entity_poly.entity_id
_entity_poly.type
_entity_poly.pdbx_seq_one_letter_code
_entity_poly.pdbx_strand_id
1 'polypeptide(L)'
;MLLLDIFGDGVFWVSLVNVQNVAQLPTLCAVALGMPLQKDEPAFAQLLAYLHAKQLLLVLDNFEELLEAAGLLAQLLDAAPQLKLLVTSREPLH
;
A
#
# COMPACT_ATOMS: atom_id res chain seq x y z
N MET A 1 -18.80 -12.33 -10.56
CA MET A 1 -17.60 -11.54 -10.82
C MET A 1 -16.70 -11.74 -9.61
N LEU A 2 -15.63 -12.49 -9.76
CA LEU A 2 -14.65 -12.69 -8.68
C LEU A 2 -13.89 -11.37 -8.48
N LEU A 3 -13.38 -11.12 -7.28
CA LEU A 3 -12.65 -9.88 -6.96
C LEU A 3 -11.49 -9.61 -7.95
N LEU A 4 -10.89 -10.68 -8.47
CA LEU A 4 -9.80 -10.66 -9.46
C LEU A 4 -10.23 -10.11 -10.82
N ASP A 5 -11.52 -10.21 -11.18
CA ASP A 5 -12.03 -9.71 -12.46
C ASP A 5 -12.12 -8.17 -12.49
N ILE A 6 -12.00 -7.52 -11.32
CA ILE A 6 -12.14 -6.05 -11.15
C ILE A 6 -10.78 -5.34 -11.07
N PHE A 7 -9.75 -6.06 -10.60
CA PHE A 7 -8.41 -5.53 -10.39
C PHE A 7 -7.44 -6.18 -11.40
N GLY A 8 -7.31 -5.55 -12.58
CA GLY A 8 -6.54 -6.10 -13.70
C GLY A 8 -5.06 -6.36 -13.39
N ASP A 9 -4.48 -5.65 -12.42
CA ASP A 9 -3.12 -5.86 -11.94
C ASP A 9 -3.05 -6.72 -10.65
N GLY A 10 -4.20 -7.14 -10.11
CA GLY A 10 -4.30 -8.10 -9.02
C GLY A 10 -4.68 -7.54 -7.65
N VAL A 11 -4.62 -8.41 -6.65
CA VAL A 11 -4.96 -8.13 -5.25
C VAL A 11 -3.78 -8.57 -4.39
N PHE A 12 -3.26 -7.65 -3.58
CA PHE A 12 -2.04 -7.87 -2.81
C PHE A 12 -2.29 -7.62 -1.33
N TRP A 13 -1.81 -8.54 -0.50
CA TRP A 13 -1.92 -8.47 0.94
C TRP A 13 -0.60 -7.99 1.56
N VAL A 14 -0.69 -6.98 2.41
CA VAL A 14 0.42 -6.43 3.18
C VAL A 14 0.09 -6.62 4.66
N SER A 15 0.81 -7.54 5.30
CA SER A 15 0.72 -7.72 6.75
C SER A 15 1.56 -6.64 7.43
N LEU A 16 0.91 -5.82 8.27
CA LEU A 16 1.55 -4.77 9.08
C LEU A 16 1.76 -5.20 10.53
N VAL A 17 1.68 -6.52 10.79
CA VAL A 17 1.97 -7.09 12.10
C VAL A 17 3.40 -6.73 12.52
N ASN A 18 3.54 -6.17 13.73
CA ASN A 18 4.81 -5.72 14.32
C ASN A 18 5.52 -4.59 13.55
N VAL A 19 4.82 -3.82 12.71
CA VAL A 19 5.41 -2.62 12.11
C VAL A 19 5.49 -1.52 13.16
N GLN A 20 6.69 -1.01 13.41
CA GLN A 20 6.96 -0.03 14.47
C GLN A 20 7.14 1.39 13.92
N ASN A 21 7.27 1.53 12.60
CA ASN A 21 7.57 2.80 11.98
C ASN A 21 6.91 2.91 10.61
N VAL A 22 6.19 4.00 10.41
CA VAL A 22 5.53 4.40 9.17
C VAL A 22 6.47 4.37 7.95
N ALA A 23 7.76 4.67 8.13
CA ALA A 23 8.78 4.61 7.08
C ALA A 23 9.01 3.19 6.51
N GLN A 24 8.54 2.15 7.20
CA GLN A 24 8.64 0.76 6.73
C GLN A 24 7.52 0.39 5.75
N LEU A 25 6.40 1.11 5.77
CA LEU A 25 5.22 0.82 4.96
C LEU A 25 5.53 0.73 3.45
N PRO A 26 6.28 1.67 2.83
CA PRO A 26 6.54 1.59 1.40
C PRO A 26 7.34 0.35 1.00
N THR A 27 8.30 -0.04 1.83
CA THR A 27 9.11 -1.24 1.62
C THR A 27 8.28 -2.51 1.71
N LEU A 28 7.38 -2.61 2.70
CA LEU A 28 6.50 -3.77 2.85
C LEU A 28 5.52 -3.90 1.68
N CYS A 29 4.97 -2.78 1.21
CA CYS A 29 4.15 -2.76 -0.01
C CYS A 29 4.96 -3.25 -1.22
N ALA A 30 6.19 -2.76 -1.42
CA ALA A 30 7.03 -3.18 -2.54
C ALA A 30 7.33 -4.69 -2.49
N VAL A 31 7.60 -5.25 -1.30
CA VAL A 31 7.80 -6.70 -1.11
C VAL A 31 6.54 -7.48 -1.50
N ALA A 32 5.36 -7.07 -1.02
CA ALA A 32 4.10 -7.72 -1.35
C ALA A 32 3.79 -7.68 -2.86
N LEU A 33 4.15 -6.59 -3.53
CA LEU A 33 3.99 -6.37 -4.97
C LEU A 33 5.05 -7.10 -5.82
N GLY A 34 6.05 -7.75 -5.20
CA GLY A 34 7.19 -8.32 -5.93
C GLY A 34 8.04 -7.27 -6.66
N MET A 35 7.99 -6.02 -6.19
CA MET A 35 8.66 -4.88 -6.77
C MET A 35 10.07 -4.73 -6.17
N PRO A 36 11.15 -4.88 -6.96
CA PRO A 36 12.50 -4.62 -6.48
C PRO A 36 12.72 -3.12 -6.27
N LEU A 37 13.27 -2.75 -5.11
CA LEU A 37 13.63 -1.36 -4.80
C LEU A 37 15.08 -1.05 -5.17
N GLN A 38 15.29 0.12 -5.75
CA GLN A 38 16.61 0.70 -5.99
C GLN A 38 17.11 1.40 -4.72
N LYS A 39 18.42 1.35 -4.46
CA LYS A 39 19.02 1.90 -3.23
C LYS A 39 19.13 3.42 -3.21
N ASP A 40 19.21 4.03 -4.39
CA ASP A 40 19.52 5.46 -4.53
C ASP A 40 18.28 6.36 -4.59
N GLU A 41 17.07 5.76 -4.52
CA GLU A 41 15.80 6.48 -4.57
C GLU A 41 14.93 6.13 -3.35
N PRO A 42 14.18 7.08 -2.77
CA PRO A 42 13.28 6.80 -1.67
C PRO A 42 12.23 5.74 -2.05
N ALA A 43 12.03 4.73 -1.19
CA ALA A 43 11.09 3.63 -1.45
C ALA A 43 9.66 4.12 -1.72
N PHE A 44 9.24 5.21 -1.08
CA PHE A 44 7.91 5.80 -1.31
C PHE A 44 7.76 6.41 -2.70
N ALA A 45 8.78 7.12 -3.20
CA ALA A 45 8.75 7.69 -4.55
C ALA A 45 8.68 6.58 -5.62
N GLN A 46 9.48 5.54 -5.44
CA GLN A 46 9.44 4.35 -6.31
C GLN A 46 8.05 3.69 -6.29
N LEU A 47 7.47 3.50 -5.10
CA LEU A 47 6.14 2.91 -4.94
C LEU A 47 5.05 3.73 -5.64
N LEU A 48 5.08 5.06 -5.50
CA LEU A 48 4.14 5.96 -6.20
C LEU A 48 4.26 5.78 -7.72
N ALA A 49 5.48 5.80 -8.25
CA ALA A 49 5.72 5.62 -9.68
C ALA A 49 5.24 4.25 -10.18
N TYR A 50 5.46 3.19 -9.40
CA TYR A 50 5.00 1.85 -9.73
C TYR A 50 3.48 1.75 -9.78
N LEU A 51 2.80 2.32 -8.78
CA LEU A 51 1.34 2.23 -8.64
C LEU A 51 0.56 3.17 -9.57
N HIS A 52 1.18 4.25 -10.05
CA HIS A 52 0.52 5.29 -10.85
C HIS A 52 -0.34 4.75 -12.01
N ALA A 53 0.15 3.73 -12.72
CA ALA A 53 -0.54 3.14 -13.88
C ALA A 53 -1.23 1.79 -13.57
N LYS A 54 -1.37 1.41 -12.29
CA LYS A 54 -1.86 0.09 -11.88
C LYS A 54 -3.32 0.12 -11.43
N GLN A 55 -4.07 -0.88 -11.85
CA GLN A 55 -5.43 -1.18 -11.41
C GLN A 55 -5.40 -2.37 -10.44
N LEU A 56 -5.05 -2.12 -9.19
CA LEU A 56 -4.93 -3.16 -8.16
C LEU A 56 -5.61 -2.78 -6.84
N LEU A 57 -5.81 -3.80 -6.01
CA LEU A 57 -6.20 -3.64 -4.60
C LEU A 57 -5.01 -3.97 -3.70
N LEU A 58 -4.62 -3.02 -2.85
CA LEU A 58 -3.73 -3.27 -1.71
C LEU A 58 -4.57 -3.45 -0.44
N VAL A 59 -4.44 -4.61 0.19
CA VAL A 59 -5.03 -4.89 1.49
C VAL A 59 -3.97 -4.70 2.55
N LEU A 60 -4.14 -3.67 3.39
CA LEU A 60 -3.27 -3.35 4.51
C LEU A 60 -3.90 -3.89 5.78
N ASP A 61 -3.35 -4.96 6.33
CA ASP A 61 -3.88 -5.62 7.54
C ASP A 61 -3.08 -5.21 8.77
N ASN A 62 -3.76 -5.00 9.92
CA ASN A 62 -3.16 -4.54 11.19
C ASN A 62 -2.62 -3.10 11.17
N PHE A 63 -3.40 -2.14 10.71
CA PHE A 63 -2.98 -0.73 10.61
C PHE A 63 -2.97 0.04 11.95
N GLU A 64 -3.24 -0.61 13.08
CA GLU A 64 -3.39 0.05 14.40
C GLU A 64 -2.14 0.82 14.82
N GLU A 65 -0.95 0.26 14.58
CA GLU A 65 0.33 0.85 14.97
C GLU A 65 0.76 1.99 14.03
N LEU A 66 0.02 2.22 12.94
CA LEU A 66 0.40 3.14 11.86
C LEU A 66 -0.68 4.18 11.55
N LEU A 67 -1.51 4.55 12.51
CA LEU A 67 -2.54 5.58 12.30
C LEU A 67 -1.97 6.90 11.77
N GLU A 68 -0.75 7.27 12.16
CA GLU A 68 -0.03 8.44 11.64
C GLU A 68 0.34 8.34 10.14
N ALA A 69 0.31 7.14 9.56
CA ALA A 69 0.56 6.90 8.14
C ALA A 69 -0.64 7.21 7.23
N ALA A 70 -1.79 7.64 7.77
CA ALA A 70 -2.96 8.00 6.97
C ALA A 70 -2.63 9.00 5.85
N GLY A 71 -1.75 9.98 6.13
CA GLY A 71 -1.30 10.95 5.13
C GLY A 71 -0.50 10.33 3.96
N LEU A 72 0.18 9.21 4.17
CA LEU A 72 0.85 8.47 3.08
C LEU A 72 -0.17 7.71 2.23
N LEU A 73 -1.21 7.15 2.85
CA LEU A 73 -2.28 6.47 2.12
C LEU A 73 -3.02 7.44 1.18
N ALA A 74 -3.29 8.65 1.66
CA ALA A 74 -3.86 9.71 0.82
C ALA A 74 -2.96 10.01 -0.39
N GLN A 75 -1.65 10.18 -0.17
CA GLN A 75 -0.69 10.40 -1.26
C GLN A 75 -0.63 9.24 -2.27
N LEU A 76 -0.75 7.99 -1.81
CA LEU A 76 -0.84 6.83 -2.71
C LEU A 76 -2.09 6.90 -3.58
N LEU A 77 -3.25 7.23 -3.00
CA LEU A 77 -4.51 7.34 -3.73
C LEU A 77 -4.51 8.52 -4.72
N ASP A 78 -3.89 9.64 -4.35
CA ASP A 78 -3.77 10.81 -5.23
C ASP A 78 -2.87 10.52 -6.44
N ALA A 79 -1.76 9.78 -6.24
CA ALA A 79 -0.83 9.45 -7.30
C ALA A 79 -1.25 8.25 -8.17
N ALA A 80 -2.11 7.37 -7.64
CA ALA A 80 -2.54 6.15 -8.33
C ALA A 80 -4.08 6.10 -8.43
N PRO A 81 -4.69 6.73 -9.45
CA PRO A 81 -6.14 6.93 -9.51
C PRO A 81 -6.96 5.62 -9.63
N GLN A 82 -6.32 4.53 -10.05
CA GLN A 82 -6.93 3.21 -10.19
C GLN A 82 -6.62 2.27 -9.01
N LEU A 83 -5.78 2.71 -8.06
CA LEU A 83 -5.50 1.99 -6.83
C LEU A 83 -6.76 1.98 -5.95
N LYS A 84 -7.04 0.83 -5.35
CA LYS A 84 -7.93 0.73 -4.19
C LYS A 84 -7.13 0.26 -2.99
N LEU A 85 -7.50 0.78 -1.82
CA LEU A 85 -6.97 0.37 -0.54
C LEU A 85 -8.09 -0.26 0.28
N LEU A 86 -7.82 -1.42 0.88
CA LEU A 86 -8.62 -1.97 1.97
C LEU A 86 -7.73 -1.98 3.21
N VAL A 87 -8.07 -1.15 4.18
CA VAL A 87 -7.29 -1.03 5.43
C VAL A 87 -8.09 -1.69 6.54
N THR A 88 -7.48 -2.62 7.27
CA THR A 88 -8.06 -3.20 8.47
C THR A 88 -7.36 -2.62 9.70
N SER A 89 -8.15 -2.34 10.72
CA SER A 89 -7.66 -1.82 12.00
C SER A 89 -8.68 -2.18 13.07
N ARG A 90 -8.21 -2.48 14.28
CA ARG A 90 -9.03 -2.60 15.49
C ARG A 90 -9.42 -1.25 16.07
N GLU A 91 -8.70 -0.19 15.72
CA GLU A 91 -9.04 1.19 16.08
C GLU A 91 -9.72 1.92 14.91
N PRO A 92 -10.69 2.82 15.17
CA PRO A 92 -11.30 3.63 14.13
C PRO A 92 -10.27 4.47 13.38
N LEU A 93 -10.34 4.44 12.05
CA LEU A 93 -9.60 5.36 11.18
C LEU A 93 -10.42 6.66 11.11
N HIS A 94 -9.84 7.78 11.54
CA HIS A 94 -10.45 9.11 11.47
C HIS A 94 -9.90 9.92 10.29
#